data_AF-A0A1N7FWH3-F1
#
_entry.id   AF-A0A1N7FWH3-F1
#
_cell.length_a   1.000
_cell.length_b   1.000
_cell.length_c   1.000
_cell.angle_alpha   90.00
_cell.angle_beta   90.00
_cell.angle_gamma   90.00
#
_symmetry.space_group_name_H-M   'P 1'
#
loop_
_entity.id
_entity.type
_entity.pdbx_description
1 polymer ?
#
loop_
_entity_poly.entity_id
_entity_poly.type
_entity_poly.pdbx_seq_one_letter_code
_entity_poly.pdbx_strand_id
1 'polypeptide(L)'
;MTDQHTGVDATVSNAAELAKAIADGAHRIAVDGTISGSPMITLPPGVSLRGGTLQFGAKGVRLTSDNTLEDLTIETVEAEVAISNDTSVEDLGTLTLRNLTTRGQILLLGEDRVRAGHVSVDNVRVLAADVRGRSDRPHGFGVDALQGAFTLWNRQPDPSSELTAQLLDISAGTADEPVRGSGVFVGGHGDWAGKADGGTVRVNELRTGEIHSDGGIPAGTPDLISGGVFVISGATVDTVTAAGPTTTYGQNDMVLDNWGVVTTWIATAPVTSHGPSGIGFVQFGDIQTLDVQAPIVTTGKGARGFNLYDGTLQTASFAGIATTGDGSVGVQISKPLGSLTVHGDVTTTGGEGLSLVKGVQVTLQAIALSVKGGGVVDTVNVGGKLATAGDNVVTMEIEGQVGELNVAGGIEATGQDSDAVHVGSRAAVPTLDHIAVTASHGAPIRVTPTA
;
A
#
# COMPACT_ATOMS: atom_id res chain seq x y z
N MET A 1 -42.20 9.25 -14.90
CA MET A 1 -41.47 10.09 -13.95
C MET A 1 -42.40 10.44 -12.82
N THR A 2 -42.39 9.60 -11.79
CA THR A 2 -43.11 9.79 -10.53
C THR A 2 -42.20 9.25 -9.45
N ASP A 3 -41.88 10.14 -8.53
CA ASP A 3 -41.09 10.00 -7.30
C ASP A 3 -41.23 8.62 -6.64
N GLN A 4 -40.14 7.86 -6.55
CA GLN A 4 -40.07 6.60 -5.80
C GLN A 4 -38.97 6.67 -4.73
N HIS A 5 -39.44 6.88 -3.50
CA HIS A 5 -38.90 6.40 -2.22
C HIS A 5 -37.74 7.16 -1.56
N THR A 6 -38.07 8.35 -1.05
CA THR A 6 -37.36 9.10 -0.01
C THR A 6 -37.69 8.67 1.43
N GLY A 7 -38.39 7.54 1.64
CA GLY A 7 -38.93 7.18 2.95
C GLY A 7 -37.85 6.91 4.01
N VAL A 8 -37.97 7.56 5.16
CA VAL A 8 -37.32 7.17 6.41
C VAL A 8 -38.36 6.44 7.24
N ASP A 9 -38.03 5.29 7.81
CA ASP A 9 -38.96 4.55 8.66
C ASP A 9 -38.90 5.06 10.11
N ALA A 10 -37.72 5.49 10.57
CA ALA A 10 -37.51 6.09 11.88
C ALA A 10 -36.47 7.20 11.83
N THR A 11 -36.75 8.35 12.47
CA THR A 11 -35.74 9.38 12.77
C THR A 11 -35.41 9.31 14.25
N VAL A 12 -34.12 9.25 14.58
CA VAL A 12 -33.62 9.04 15.94
C VAL A 12 -32.60 10.11 16.31
N SER A 13 -32.66 10.58 17.57
CA SER A 13 -31.85 11.68 18.08
C SER A 13 -31.03 11.31 19.33
N ASN A 14 -31.23 10.09 19.85
CA ASN A 14 -30.49 9.57 20.99
C ASN A 14 -30.37 8.03 20.96
N ALA A 15 -29.52 7.48 21.83
CA ALA A 15 -29.19 6.06 21.83
C ALA A 15 -30.40 5.15 22.14
N ALA A 16 -31.33 5.62 22.98
CA ALA A 16 -32.52 4.85 23.32
C ALA A 16 -33.49 4.76 22.13
N GLU A 17 -33.66 5.85 21.39
CA GLU A 17 -34.45 5.88 20.16
C GLU A 17 -33.83 5.00 19.07
N LEU A 18 -32.51 5.05 18.89
CA LEU A 18 -31.80 4.19 17.94
C LEU A 18 -31.97 2.71 18.28
N ALA A 19 -31.73 2.34 19.55
CA ALA A 19 -31.92 0.96 20.01
C ALA A 19 -33.37 0.49 19.83
N LYS A 20 -34.35 1.37 20.12
CA LYS A 20 -35.76 1.09 19.91
C LYS A 20 -36.10 0.90 18.43
N ALA A 21 -35.63 1.77 17.54
CA ALA A 21 -35.89 1.67 16.11
C ALA A 21 -35.36 0.35 15.53
N ILE A 22 -34.17 -0.08 15.95
CA ILE A 22 -33.60 -1.38 15.58
C ILE A 22 -34.47 -2.53 16.12
N ALA A 23 -34.86 -2.48 17.39
CA ALA A 23 -35.69 -3.52 18.02
C ALA A 23 -37.10 -3.62 17.41
N ASP A 24 -37.67 -2.49 16.99
CA ASP A 24 -38.98 -2.41 16.33
C ASP A 24 -38.92 -2.84 14.85
N GLY A 25 -37.73 -3.14 14.31
CA GLY A 25 -37.56 -3.62 12.94
C GLY A 25 -37.60 -2.52 11.87
N ALA A 26 -37.21 -1.29 12.20
CA ALA A 26 -37.08 -0.22 11.21
C ALA A 26 -35.97 -0.58 10.20
N HIS A 27 -36.29 -0.50 8.89
CA HIS A 27 -35.34 -0.82 7.83
C HIS A 27 -34.51 0.40 7.40
N ARG A 28 -35.07 1.61 7.50
CA ARG A 28 -34.39 2.87 7.13
C ARG A 28 -34.40 3.83 8.29
N ILE A 29 -33.25 3.99 8.94
CA ILE A 29 -33.08 4.82 10.14
C ILE A 29 -32.26 6.05 9.77
N ALA A 30 -32.81 7.24 10.06
CA ALA A 30 -32.08 8.50 9.94
C ALA A 30 -31.65 8.99 11.33
N VAL A 31 -30.38 9.33 11.49
CA VAL A 31 -29.86 9.97 12.70
C VAL A 31 -29.94 11.48 12.53
N ASP A 32 -30.61 12.14 13.48
CA ASP A 32 -30.73 13.59 13.55
C ASP A 32 -29.76 14.12 14.62
N GLY A 33 -28.78 14.91 14.17
CA GLY A 33 -27.73 15.46 15.04
C GLY A 33 -26.70 14.43 15.49
N THR A 34 -26.32 14.50 16.77
CA THR A 34 -25.28 13.66 17.38
C THR A 34 -25.88 12.76 18.45
N ILE A 35 -25.66 11.45 18.32
CA ILE A 35 -26.00 10.47 19.34
C ILE A 35 -24.73 10.07 20.09
N SER A 36 -24.64 10.44 21.36
CA SER A 36 -23.50 10.10 22.22
C SER A 36 -23.85 8.99 23.21
N GLY A 37 -22.84 8.23 23.63
CA GLY A 37 -22.97 7.20 24.66
C GLY A 37 -23.73 5.96 24.20
N SER A 38 -23.85 5.73 22.89
CA SER A 38 -24.40 4.49 22.38
C SER A 38 -23.46 3.33 22.73
N PRO A 39 -23.98 2.19 23.23
CA PRO A 39 -23.21 0.95 23.16
C PRO A 39 -23.01 0.55 21.70
N MET A 40 -22.10 -0.40 21.46
CA MET A 40 -21.98 -1.06 20.17
C MET A 40 -23.37 -1.54 19.70
N ILE A 41 -23.70 -1.27 18.44
CA ILE A 41 -24.97 -1.71 17.83
C ILE A 41 -24.70 -2.76 16.76
N THR A 42 -25.61 -3.72 16.62
CA THR A 42 -25.65 -4.62 15.47
C THR A 42 -26.84 -4.24 14.61
N LEU A 43 -26.61 -3.98 13.33
CA LEU A 43 -27.69 -3.78 12.37
C LEU A 43 -28.25 -5.12 11.90
N PRO A 44 -29.57 -5.35 11.99
CA PRO A 44 -30.22 -6.49 11.37
C PRO A 44 -30.04 -6.51 9.84
N PRO A 45 -30.26 -7.66 9.18
CA PRO A 45 -30.11 -7.74 7.73
C PRO A 45 -30.97 -6.73 6.97
N GLY A 46 -30.42 -6.11 5.92
CA GLY A 46 -31.11 -5.15 5.05
C GLY A 46 -31.33 -3.75 5.66
N VAL A 47 -30.89 -3.51 6.90
CA VAL A 47 -31.06 -2.20 7.54
C VAL A 47 -30.07 -1.18 7.00
N SER A 48 -30.59 0.01 6.71
CA SER A 48 -29.86 1.20 6.30
C SER A 48 -29.87 2.25 7.41
N LEU A 49 -28.69 2.77 7.74
CA LEU A 49 -28.51 3.87 8.69
C LEU A 49 -27.91 5.06 7.95
N ARG A 50 -28.46 6.26 8.16
CA ARG A 50 -27.98 7.45 7.47
C ARG A 50 -27.99 8.74 8.27
N GLY A 51 -27.13 9.68 7.88
CA GLY A 51 -27.10 11.05 8.41
C GLY A 51 -26.42 11.15 9.79
N GLY A 52 -26.04 12.36 10.21
CA GLY A 52 -25.67 12.66 11.59
C GLY A 52 -24.36 12.02 12.09
N THR A 53 -24.21 12.00 13.41
CA THR A 53 -22.99 11.51 14.09
C THR A 53 -23.34 10.49 15.17
N LEU A 54 -22.60 9.38 15.21
CA LEU A 54 -22.70 8.34 16.24
C LEU A 54 -21.39 8.26 17.02
N GLN A 55 -21.44 8.50 18.33
CA GLN A 55 -20.28 8.43 19.21
C GLN A 55 -20.41 7.27 20.20
N PHE A 56 -19.43 6.37 20.14
CA PHE A 56 -19.38 5.17 20.98
C PHE A 56 -18.20 5.24 21.95
N GLY A 57 -18.39 4.70 23.16
CA GLY A 57 -17.31 4.58 24.15
C GLY A 57 -16.35 3.41 23.90
N ALA A 58 -16.68 2.52 22.96
CA ALA A 58 -15.91 1.33 22.59
C ALA A 58 -16.14 1.05 21.08
N LYS A 59 -16.32 -0.22 20.69
CA LYS A 59 -16.68 -0.60 19.31
C LYS A 59 -17.97 0.07 18.83
N GLY A 60 -18.01 0.41 17.55
CA GLY A 60 -19.11 1.14 16.92
C GLY A 60 -20.20 0.24 16.34
N VAL A 61 -20.36 0.30 15.01
CA VAL A 61 -21.44 -0.38 14.29
C VAL A 61 -20.98 -1.74 13.76
N ARG A 62 -21.74 -2.79 14.05
CA ARG A 62 -21.57 -4.13 13.46
C ARG A 62 -22.64 -4.41 12.42
N LEU A 63 -22.20 -4.71 11.21
CA LEU A 63 -23.03 -5.04 10.05
C LEU A 63 -23.27 -6.56 10.01
N THR A 64 -24.45 -6.99 9.59
CA THR A 64 -24.78 -8.40 9.33
C THR A 64 -24.75 -8.66 7.82
N SER A 65 -25.91 -8.60 7.16
CA SER A 65 -26.04 -8.81 5.71
C SER A 65 -26.84 -7.68 5.06
N ASP A 66 -26.48 -7.29 3.84
CA ASP A 66 -27.20 -6.27 3.05
C ASP A 66 -27.37 -4.91 3.76
N ASN A 67 -26.43 -4.55 4.62
CA ASN A 67 -26.48 -3.28 5.35
C ASN A 67 -25.91 -2.11 4.57
N THR A 68 -26.49 -0.93 4.79
CA THR A 68 -25.99 0.33 4.24
C THR A 68 -25.71 1.34 5.36
N LEU A 69 -24.52 1.93 5.34
CA LEU A 69 -24.17 3.12 6.10
C LEU A 69 -23.93 4.27 5.12
N GLU A 70 -24.64 5.39 5.29
CA GLU A 70 -24.59 6.51 4.36
C GLU A 70 -24.58 7.88 5.07
N ASP A 71 -23.75 8.82 4.62
CA ASP A 71 -23.74 10.21 5.10
C ASP A 71 -23.56 10.33 6.63
N LEU A 72 -22.69 9.50 7.20
CA LEU A 72 -22.51 9.33 8.64
C LEU A 72 -21.11 9.73 9.10
N THR A 73 -21.03 10.29 10.30
CA THR A 73 -19.79 10.33 11.08
C THR A 73 -19.86 9.30 12.22
N ILE A 74 -18.90 8.38 12.30
CA ILE A 74 -18.84 7.34 13.33
C ILE A 74 -17.56 7.50 14.14
N GLU A 75 -17.69 7.79 15.42
CA GLU A 75 -16.55 8.08 16.31
C GLU A 75 -16.46 7.05 17.42
N THR A 76 -15.29 6.43 17.52
CA THR A 76 -14.85 5.61 18.65
C THR A 76 -13.49 6.12 19.15
N VAL A 77 -12.96 5.51 20.20
CA VAL A 77 -11.54 5.70 20.54
C VAL A 77 -10.66 5.08 19.43
N GLU A 78 -9.52 5.69 19.12
CA GLU A 78 -8.70 5.35 17.94
C GLU A 78 -8.27 3.88 17.86
N ALA A 79 -8.06 3.23 19.02
CA ALA A 79 -7.67 1.83 19.09
C ALA A 79 -8.83 0.84 18.86
N GLU A 80 -10.07 1.34 18.83
CA GLU A 80 -11.28 0.53 18.65
C GLU A 80 -11.71 0.42 17.18
N VAL A 81 -12.57 -0.56 16.94
CA VAL A 81 -13.19 -0.77 15.62
C VAL A 81 -14.48 0.05 15.55
N ALA A 82 -14.50 1.05 14.67
CA ALA A 82 -15.65 1.91 14.41
C ALA A 82 -16.73 1.19 13.58
N ILE A 83 -16.32 0.40 12.59
CA ILE A 83 -17.22 -0.39 11.74
C ILE A 83 -16.67 -1.80 11.59
N SER A 84 -17.49 -2.80 11.88
CA SER A 84 -17.16 -4.22 11.65
C SER A 84 -18.31 -4.97 10.99
N ASN A 85 -18.08 -6.19 10.53
CA ASN A 85 -19.15 -7.13 10.22
C ASN A 85 -19.27 -8.22 11.30
N ASP A 86 -20.43 -8.88 11.32
CA ASP A 86 -20.70 -10.09 12.09
C ASP A 86 -20.16 -11.29 11.32
N THR A 87 -19.22 -12.02 11.91
CA THR A 87 -18.59 -13.19 11.28
C THR A 87 -19.43 -14.47 11.43
N SER A 88 -20.57 -14.41 12.13
CA SER A 88 -21.47 -15.55 12.30
C SER A 88 -22.46 -15.76 11.14
N VAL A 89 -22.61 -14.78 10.24
CA VAL A 89 -23.40 -14.95 9.01
C VAL A 89 -22.59 -15.75 7.98
N GLU A 90 -23.28 -16.45 7.09
CA GLU A 90 -22.62 -17.22 6.02
C GLU A 90 -22.26 -16.35 4.81
N ASP A 91 -23.11 -15.37 4.53
CA ASP A 91 -22.99 -14.44 3.42
C ASP A 91 -23.28 -13.01 3.90
N LEU A 92 -22.41 -12.07 3.56
CA LEU A 92 -22.59 -10.65 3.87
C LEU A 92 -23.63 -9.98 2.97
N GLY A 93 -24.08 -10.65 1.90
CA GLY A 93 -24.86 -10.00 0.85
C GLY A 93 -24.06 -8.83 0.29
N THR A 94 -24.65 -7.63 0.22
CA THR A 94 -23.91 -6.41 -0.11
C THR A 94 -23.81 -5.45 1.08
N LEU A 95 -22.59 -5.26 1.60
CA LEU A 95 -22.31 -4.19 2.56
C LEU A 95 -21.95 -2.91 1.81
N THR A 96 -22.69 -1.83 2.07
CA THR A 96 -22.48 -0.54 1.41
C THR A 96 -22.04 0.52 2.43
N LEU A 97 -20.89 1.14 2.18
CA LEU A 97 -20.35 2.25 2.97
C LEU A 97 -20.19 3.48 2.06
N ARG A 98 -21.01 4.52 2.27
CA ARG A 98 -21.00 5.71 1.40
C ARG A 98 -20.90 7.00 2.19
N ASN A 99 -20.04 7.92 1.76
CA ASN A 99 -19.89 9.25 2.36
C ASN A 99 -19.69 9.17 3.88
N LEU A 100 -18.73 8.34 4.32
CA LEU A 100 -18.49 8.10 5.74
C LEU A 100 -17.25 8.84 6.21
N THR A 101 -17.32 9.36 7.42
CA THR A 101 -16.14 9.79 8.18
C THR A 101 -16.05 8.96 9.45
N THR A 102 -14.88 8.41 9.75
CA THR A 102 -14.67 7.63 10.98
C THR A 102 -13.50 8.09 11.81
N ARG A 103 -13.61 7.96 13.13
CA ARG A 103 -12.46 7.84 14.04
C ARG A 103 -12.53 6.44 14.66
N GLY A 104 -11.45 5.69 14.56
CA GLY A 104 -11.40 4.25 14.76
C GLY A 104 -11.37 3.46 13.45
N GLN A 105 -11.00 2.18 13.55
CA GLN A 105 -10.75 1.30 12.39
C GLN A 105 -12.06 0.87 11.70
N ILE A 106 -12.03 0.74 10.38
CA ILE A 106 -13.01 -0.03 9.62
C ILE A 106 -12.40 -1.42 9.35
N LEU A 107 -13.01 -2.48 9.86
CA LEU A 107 -12.50 -3.85 9.80
C LEU A 107 -13.58 -4.81 9.30
N LEU A 108 -13.48 -5.19 8.03
CA LEU A 108 -14.39 -6.13 7.36
C LEU A 108 -13.66 -7.45 7.08
N LEU A 109 -14.24 -8.56 7.55
CA LEU A 109 -13.60 -9.86 7.59
C LEU A 109 -14.43 -10.95 6.91
N GLY A 110 -13.76 -11.74 6.07
CA GLY A 110 -14.18 -13.09 5.73
C GLY A 110 -13.60 -14.05 6.75
N GLU A 111 -14.31 -14.31 7.84
CA GLU A 111 -13.83 -15.15 8.95
C GLU A 111 -15.01 -15.94 9.55
N ASP A 112 -14.71 -16.96 10.36
CA ASP A 112 -15.66 -17.87 10.98
C ASP A 112 -16.63 -18.51 9.97
N ARG A 113 -17.87 -18.01 9.87
CA ARG A 113 -18.91 -18.54 8.98
C ARG A 113 -19.01 -17.80 7.65
N VAL A 114 -18.44 -16.60 7.53
CA VAL A 114 -18.52 -15.81 6.30
C VAL A 114 -17.75 -16.51 5.20
N ARG A 115 -18.43 -16.87 4.11
CA ARG A 115 -17.83 -17.48 2.91
C ARG A 115 -17.94 -16.61 1.68
N ALA A 116 -18.95 -15.75 1.62
CA ALA A 116 -19.24 -14.90 0.48
C ALA A 116 -19.72 -13.51 0.89
N GLY A 117 -19.68 -12.58 -0.07
CA GLY A 117 -20.23 -11.25 0.07
C GLY A 117 -19.65 -10.25 -0.92
N HIS A 118 -20.30 -9.10 -1.02
CA HIS A 118 -19.84 -7.94 -1.76
C HIS A 118 -19.67 -6.74 -0.82
N VAL A 119 -18.56 -6.02 -0.96
CA VAL A 119 -18.29 -4.79 -0.23
C VAL A 119 -18.20 -3.63 -1.22
N SER A 120 -19.13 -2.68 -1.11
CA SER A 120 -19.15 -1.46 -1.91
C SER A 120 -18.82 -0.27 -1.02
N VAL A 121 -17.71 0.40 -1.32
CA VAL A 121 -17.23 1.58 -0.60
C VAL A 121 -17.11 2.74 -1.56
N ASP A 122 -17.64 3.90 -1.17
CA ASP A 122 -17.56 5.13 -1.94
C ASP A 122 -17.40 6.32 -1.00
N ASN A 123 -16.30 7.06 -1.15
CA ASN A 123 -16.01 8.27 -0.38
C ASN A 123 -16.00 8.03 1.13
N VAL A 124 -15.00 7.30 1.61
CA VAL A 124 -14.81 6.97 3.03
C VAL A 124 -13.51 7.54 3.54
N ARG A 125 -13.57 8.25 4.66
CA ARG A 125 -12.42 8.87 5.30
C ARG A 125 -12.24 8.40 6.74
N VAL A 126 -11.13 7.73 7.02
CA VAL A 126 -10.71 7.41 8.38
C VAL A 126 -9.81 8.54 8.88
N LEU A 127 -10.31 9.38 9.79
CA LEU A 127 -9.55 10.54 10.31
C LEU A 127 -8.36 10.09 11.15
N ALA A 128 -8.58 9.13 12.05
CA ALA A 128 -7.56 8.57 12.93
C ALA A 128 -7.93 7.14 13.31
N ALA A 129 -6.92 6.29 13.43
CA ALA A 129 -7.02 4.93 13.95
C ALA A 129 -5.64 4.50 14.47
N ASP A 130 -5.60 3.66 15.50
CA ASP A 130 -4.38 3.02 15.97
C ASP A 130 -4.53 1.50 15.95
N VAL A 131 -3.93 0.89 14.93
CA VAL A 131 -4.02 -0.55 14.67
C VAL A 131 -2.72 -1.29 15.02
N ARG A 132 -1.75 -0.61 15.64
CA ARG A 132 -0.47 -1.24 16.05
C ARG A 132 -0.67 -2.37 17.06
N GLY A 133 -1.73 -2.27 17.88
CA GLY A 133 -2.13 -3.27 18.86
C GLY A 133 -2.85 -4.50 18.27
N ARG A 134 -3.13 -4.56 16.96
CA ARG A 134 -3.74 -5.74 16.34
C ARG A 134 -2.75 -6.89 16.32
N SER A 135 -3.16 -8.02 16.91
CA SER A 135 -2.34 -9.24 17.01
C SER A 135 -2.29 -10.00 15.69
N ASP A 136 -3.41 -10.04 14.98
CA ASP A 136 -3.50 -10.75 13.71
C ASP A 136 -2.85 -9.91 12.61
N ARG A 137 -1.87 -10.50 11.94
CA ARG A 137 -1.08 -9.89 10.88
C ARG A 137 -0.82 -10.95 9.80
N PRO A 138 -0.93 -10.64 8.51
CA PRO A 138 -0.40 -11.54 7.50
C PRO A 138 1.13 -11.60 7.64
N HIS A 139 1.67 -12.81 7.50
CA HIS A 139 3.11 -13.04 7.43
C HIS A 139 3.50 -13.36 5.99
N GLY A 140 4.63 -12.85 5.53
CA GLY A 140 5.13 -13.14 4.20
C GLY A 140 6.50 -12.51 3.97
N PHE A 141 7.32 -13.12 3.12
CA PHE A 141 8.62 -12.57 2.73
C PHE A 141 9.54 -12.18 3.91
N GLY A 142 9.40 -12.88 5.04
CA GLY A 142 10.20 -12.66 6.25
C GLY A 142 9.72 -11.51 7.14
N VAL A 143 8.52 -10.97 6.91
CA VAL A 143 7.94 -9.87 7.70
C VAL A 143 6.47 -10.12 8.02
N ASP A 144 6.01 -9.54 9.13
CA ASP A 144 4.60 -9.31 9.42
C ASP A 144 4.19 -7.92 8.90
N ALA A 145 2.97 -7.78 8.37
CA ALA A 145 2.42 -6.47 8.00
C ALA A 145 1.34 -6.01 8.99
N LEU A 146 1.43 -4.76 9.45
CA LEU A 146 0.38 -4.13 10.24
C LEU A 146 -0.89 -3.96 9.41
N GLN A 147 -2.05 -4.15 10.05
CA GLN A 147 -3.36 -3.91 9.44
C GLN A 147 -3.54 -2.42 9.05
N GLY A 148 -4.58 -2.15 8.26
CA GLY A 148 -4.96 -0.81 7.84
C GLY A 148 -6.03 -0.16 8.71
N ALA A 149 -6.04 1.17 8.74
CA ALA A 149 -7.16 1.97 9.25
C ALA A 149 -8.48 1.61 8.53
N PHE A 150 -8.40 1.34 7.22
CA PHE A 150 -9.39 0.56 6.49
C PHE A 150 -8.81 -0.83 6.18
N THR A 151 -9.50 -1.90 6.60
CA THR A 151 -9.10 -3.29 6.36
C THR A 151 -10.27 -4.09 5.80
N LEU A 152 -10.07 -4.67 4.61
CA LEU A 152 -10.89 -5.75 4.06
C LEU A 152 -10.02 -7.00 3.94
N TRP A 153 -10.33 -8.03 4.74
CA TRP A 153 -9.49 -9.21 4.82
C TRP A 153 -10.30 -10.52 4.84
N ASN A 154 -10.17 -11.33 3.78
CA ASN A 154 -10.69 -12.69 3.81
C ASN A 154 -9.66 -13.63 4.46
N ARG A 155 -9.92 -14.08 5.67
CA ARG A 155 -9.07 -14.97 6.46
C ARG A 155 -9.51 -16.43 6.38
N GLN A 156 -10.45 -16.78 5.51
CA GLN A 156 -10.90 -18.16 5.38
C GLN A 156 -9.76 -19.04 4.87
N PRO A 157 -9.46 -20.19 5.50
CA PRO A 157 -8.53 -21.15 4.95
C PRO A 157 -9.15 -21.92 3.76
N ASP A 158 -10.47 -21.84 3.58
CA ASP A 158 -11.17 -22.48 2.49
C ASP A 158 -10.99 -21.68 1.18
N PRO A 159 -10.32 -22.25 0.16
CA PRO A 159 -10.07 -21.56 -1.11
C PRO A 159 -11.35 -21.34 -1.94
N SER A 160 -12.49 -21.92 -1.56
CA SER A 160 -13.78 -21.62 -2.17
C SER A 160 -14.46 -20.37 -1.61
N SER A 161 -13.94 -19.82 -0.50
CA SER A 161 -14.44 -18.55 0.02
C SER A 161 -13.94 -17.38 -0.81
N GLU A 162 -14.86 -16.53 -1.26
CA GLU A 162 -14.55 -15.34 -2.04
C GLU A 162 -15.36 -14.15 -1.54
N LEU A 163 -14.67 -13.07 -1.20
CA LEU A 163 -15.30 -11.76 -1.07
C LEU A 163 -15.03 -10.97 -2.34
N THR A 164 -16.02 -10.22 -2.80
CA THR A 164 -15.87 -9.29 -3.91
C THR A 164 -15.96 -7.84 -3.42
N ALA A 165 -15.33 -6.89 -4.12
CA ALA A 165 -15.42 -5.50 -3.72
C ALA A 165 -15.29 -4.49 -4.87
N GLN A 166 -15.86 -3.32 -4.63
CA GLN A 166 -15.55 -2.07 -5.31
C GLN A 166 -15.24 -1.03 -4.23
N LEU A 167 -14.02 -0.50 -4.24
CA LEU A 167 -13.46 0.32 -3.16
C LEU A 167 -13.04 1.67 -3.71
N LEU A 168 -13.90 2.67 -3.63
CA LEU A 168 -13.68 3.98 -4.26
C LEU A 168 -13.49 5.08 -3.21
N ASP A 169 -12.48 5.91 -3.44
CA ASP A 169 -12.19 7.13 -2.68
C ASP A 169 -12.03 6.91 -1.17
N ILE A 170 -11.18 5.93 -0.81
CA ILE A 170 -10.80 5.69 0.58
C ILE A 170 -9.62 6.61 0.94
N SER A 171 -9.76 7.40 2.00
CA SER A 171 -8.71 8.27 2.55
C SER A 171 -8.43 7.95 4.02
N ALA A 172 -7.21 8.16 4.49
CA ALA A 172 -6.80 7.82 5.85
C ALA A 172 -5.77 8.81 6.40
N GLY A 173 -6.03 9.38 7.58
CA GLY A 173 -5.10 10.28 8.27
C GLY A 173 -4.95 11.66 7.61
N THR A 174 -4.08 12.48 8.19
CA THR A 174 -3.58 13.73 7.61
C THR A 174 -2.09 13.85 7.89
N ALA A 175 -1.42 14.84 7.28
CA ALA A 175 -0.04 15.16 7.62
C ALA A 175 0.16 15.48 9.11
N ASP A 176 -0.81 16.14 9.75
CA ASP A 176 -0.74 16.53 11.17
C ASP A 176 -1.14 15.37 12.11
N GLU A 177 -2.00 14.47 11.64
CA GLU A 177 -2.54 13.34 12.39
C GLU A 177 -2.56 12.09 11.48
N PRO A 178 -1.41 11.44 11.22
CA PRO A 178 -1.36 10.20 10.44
C PRO A 178 -2.00 9.05 11.23
N VAL A 179 -2.62 8.09 10.53
CA VAL A 179 -3.09 6.87 11.18
C VAL A 179 -1.91 6.04 11.68
N ARG A 180 -2.06 5.35 12.81
CA ARG A 180 -0.99 4.56 13.44
C ARG A 180 -1.11 3.10 13.02
N GLY A 181 -0.14 2.59 12.28
CA GLY A 181 -0.24 1.34 11.51
C GLY A 181 -0.33 1.64 10.02
N SER A 182 -1.11 0.85 9.26
CA SER A 182 -1.23 1.07 7.81
C SER A 182 -2.46 1.91 7.44
N GLY A 183 -2.48 2.47 6.23
CA GLY A 183 -3.62 3.24 5.70
C GLY A 183 -4.76 2.34 5.23
N VAL A 184 -4.62 1.80 4.01
CA VAL A 184 -5.59 0.89 3.38
C VAL A 184 -4.97 -0.50 3.26
N PHE A 185 -5.71 -1.52 3.68
CA PHE A 185 -5.30 -2.91 3.63
C PHE A 185 -6.39 -3.75 2.95
N VAL A 186 -6.01 -4.45 1.88
CA VAL A 186 -6.87 -5.43 1.20
C VAL A 186 -6.09 -6.74 1.07
N GLY A 187 -6.64 -7.85 1.57
CA GLY A 187 -5.95 -9.13 1.56
C GLY A 187 -6.90 -10.32 1.55
N GLY A 188 -6.43 -11.46 1.05
CA GLY A 188 -7.05 -12.75 1.29
C GLY A 188 -6.23 -13.58 2.28
N HIS A 189 -6.43 -14.89 2.25
CA HIS A 189 -5.66 -15.82 3.05
C HIS A 189 -4.33 -16.11 2.34
N GLY A 190 -3.25 -16.10 3.11
CA GLY A 190 -1.91 -16.39 2.62
C GLY A 190 -1.14 -17.28 3.58
N ASP A 191 -0.24 -18.07 3.02
CA ASP A 191 0.66 -18.93 3.75
C ASP A 191 1.80 -18.13 4.38
N TRP A 192 2.65 -18.81 5.16
CA TRP A 192 3.80 -18.19 5.80
C TRP A 192 4.87 -17.68 4.80
N ALA A 193 4.84 -18.13 3.55
CA ALA A 193 5.74 -17.60 2.53
C ALA A 193 5.20 -16.30 1.90
N GLY A 194 3.99 -15.87 2.26
CA GLY A 194 3.31 -14.74 1.64
C GLY A 194 2.68 -15.09 0.30
N LYS A 195 2.29 -16.34 0.07
CA LYS A 195 1.58 -16.80 -1.15
C LYS A 195 0.14 -17.15 -0.81
N ALA A 196 -0.78 -16.90 -1.75
CA ALA A 196 -2.19 -17.21 -1.55
C ALA A 196 -2.42 -18.73 -1.44
N ASP A 197 -3.15 -19.16 -0.41
CA ASP A 197 -3.44 -20.58 -0.14
C ASP A 197 -4.85 -20.84 0.40
N GLY A 198 -5.71 -19.82 0.47
CA GLY A 198 -7.08 -19.95 0.97
C GLY A 198 -8.04 -18.93 0.33
N GLY A 199 -8.98 -18.43 1.12
CA GLY A 199 -10.04 -17.53 0.69
C GLY A 199 -9.52 -16.23 0.08
N THR A 200 -10.24 -15.74 -0.92
CA THR A 200 -9.79 -14.63 -1.76
C THR A 200 -10.59 -13.35 -1.52
N VAL A 201 -9.98 -12.22 -1.90
CA VAL A 201 -10.70 -10.96 -2.11
C VAL A 201 -10.49 -10.52 -3.55
N ARG A 202 -11.56 -10.47 -4.35
CA ARG A 202 -11.55 -9.96 -5.72
C ARG A 202 -12.07 -8.53 -5.77
N VAL A 203 -11.25 -7.60 -6.24
CA VAL A 203 -11.58 -6.18 -6.31
C VAL A 203 -11.51 -5.70 -7.75
N ASN A 204 -12.60 -5.11 -8.25
CA ASN A 204 -12.59 -4.54 -9.60
C ASN A 204 -11.77 -3.24 -9.64
N GLU A 205 -12.02 -2.34 -8.69
CA GLU A 205 -11.30 -1.08 -8.55
C GLU A 205 -11.04 -0.79 -7.07
N LEU A 206 -9.78 -0.51 -6.75
CA LEU A 206 -9.36 0.09 -5.49
C LEU A 206 -8.81 1.48 -5.78
N ARG A 207 -9.57 2.53 -5.46
CA ARG A 207 -9.15 3.91 -5.60
C ARG A 207 -8.98 4.57 -4.24
N THR A 208 -7.81 5.12 -3.96
CA THR A 208 -7.54 5.84 -2.72
C THR A 208 -7.43 7.35 -2.96
N GLY A 209 -7.95 8.12 -2.01
CA GLY A 209 -7.67 9.55 -1.89
C GLY A 209 -6.35 9.79 -1.17
N GLU A 210 -6.35 10.79 -0.29
CA GLU A 210 -5.18 11.16 0.52
C GLU A 210 -4.94 10.13 1.64
N ILE A 211 -3.70 9.64 1.75
CA ILE A 211 -3.27 8.66 2.75
C ILE A 211 -2.03 9.18 3.48
N HIS A 212 -2.11 9.20 4.82
CA HIS A 212 -1.01 9.50 5.73
C HIS A 212 -0.96 8.43 6.82
N SER A 213 0.12 7.65 6.86
CA SER A 213 0.31 6.60 7.86
C SER A 213 1.69 6.66 8.52
N ASP A 214 1.74 6.28 9.79
CA ASP A 214 2.96 6.06 10.55
C ASP A 214 2.82 4.72 11.28
N GLY A 215 3.61 3.73 10.86
CA GLY A 215 3.57 2.40 11.46
C GLY A 215 3.88 2.40 12.96
N GLY A 216 4.59 3.42 13.46
CA GLY A 216 5.06 3.49 14.84
C GLY A 216 5.96 2.31 15.22
N ILE A 217 6.64 1.73 14.23
CA ILE A 217 7.51 0.56 14.38
C ILE A 217 8.81 1.00 15.08
N PRO A 218 9.20 0.36 16.20
CA PRO A 218 10.43 0.71 16.88
C PRO A 218 11.69 0.45 16.05
N ALA A 219 12.75 1.21 16.34
CA ALA A 219 14.07 0.95 15.80
C ALA A 219 14.58 -0.44 16.18
N GLY A 220 15.13 -1.16 15.20
CA GLY A 220 15.66 -2.52 15.40
C GLY A 220 14.61 -3.63 15.32
N THR A 221 13.40 -3.35 14.79
CA THR A 221 12.37 -4.35 14.49
C THR A 221 12.30 -4.58 12.98
N PRO A 222 13.18 -5.42 12.38
CA PRO A 222 13.25 -5.58 10.93
C PRO A 222 12.15 -6.48 10.34
N ASP A 223 11.50 -7.29 11.17
CA ASP A 223 10.50 -8.29 10.81
C ASP A 223 9.05 -7.76 10.85
N LEU A 224 8.87 -6.45 10.99
CA LEU A 224 7.57 -5.79 11.00
C LEU A 224 7.58 -4.62 10.02
N ILE A 225 6.54 -4.54 9.20
CA ILE A 225 6.32 -3.45 8.23
C ILE A 225 4.92 -2.83 8.40
N SER A 226 4.77 -1.62 7.90
CA SER A 226 3.47 -0.97 7.72
C SER A 226 3.36 -0.34 6.32
N GLY A 227 2.18 0.17 5.98
CA GLY A 227 1.83 0.50 4.60
C GLY A 227 1.05 1.80 4.45
N GLY A 228 1.22 2.54 3.35
CA GLY A 228 0.17 3.45 2.89
C GLY A 228 -1.00 2.65 2.32
N VAL A 229 -0.73 1.88 1.26
CA VAL A 229 -1.68 0.97 0.62
C VAL A 229 -1.08 -0.42 0.45
N PHE A 230 -1.75 -1.41 1.02
CA PHE A 230 -1.40 -2.83 0.90
C PHE A 230 -2.40 -3.59 0.04
N VAL A 231 -1.88 -4.31 -0.96
CA VAL A 231 -2.58 -5.43 -1.60
C VAL A 231 -1.84 -6.71 -1.21
N ILE A 232 -2.35 -7.40 -0.20
CA ILE A 232 -1.73 -8.58 0.39
C ILE A 232 -2.11 -9.86 -0.39
N SER A 233 -1.34 -10.92 -0.19
CA SER A 233 -1.59 -12.27 -0.68
C SER A 233 -3.07 -12.68 -0.54
N GLY A 234 -3.58 -13.38 -1.54
CA GLY A 234 -5.00 -13.76 -1.63
C GLY A 234 -5.93 -12.65 -2.14
N ALA A 235 -5.45 -11.41 -2.30
CA ALA A 235 -6.17 -10.38 -3.05
C ALA A 235 -5.86 -10.43 -4.54
N THR A 236 -6.90 -10.27 -5.37
CA THR A 236 -6.80 -10.04 -6.82
C THR A 236 -7.50 -8.74 -7.16
N VAL A 237 -6.78 -7.77 -7.71
CA VAL A 237 -7.30 -6.44 -8.02
C VAL A 237 -7.13 -6.13 -9.51
N ASP A 238 -8.20 -5.76 -10.21
CA ASP A 238 -8.07 -5.43 -11.63
C ASP A 238 -7.38 -4.06 -11.78
N THR A 239 -7.82 -3.02 -11.07
CA THR A 239 -7.15 -1.71 -11.06
C THR A 239 -6.98 -1.16 -9.66
N VAL A 240 -5.75 -0.80 -9.30
CA VAL A 240 -5.45 0.05 -8.14
C VAL A 240 -5.13 1.45 -8.64
N THR A 241 -5.78 2.47 -8.10
CA THR A 241 -5.53 3.88 -8.40
C THR A 241 -5.25 4.65 -7.11
N ALA A 242 -3.98 4.98 -6.85
CA ALA A 242 -3.63 5.96 -5.84
C ALA A 242 -3.85 7.37 -6.41
N ALA A 243 -5.09 7.86 -6.29
CA ALA A 243 -5.53 9.11 -6.89
C ALA A 243 -5.07 10.33 -6.07
N GLY A 244 -5.08 10.21 -4.74
CA GLY A 244 -4.53 11.21 -3.82
C GLY A 244 -3.10 10.87 -3.37
N PRO A 245 -2.39 11.83 -2.73
CA PRO A 245 -1.03 11.62 -2.28
C PRO A 245 -1.00 10.53 -1.20
N THR A 246 0.04 9.68 -1.25
CA THR A 246 0.29 8.66 -0.23
C THR A 246 1.62 8.95 0.44
N THR A 247 1.59 9.19 1.75
CA THR A 247 2.76 9.56 2.55
C THR A 247 2.91 8.63 3.75
N THR A 248 4.12 8.10 3.94
CA THR A 248 4.47 7.35 5.16
C THR A 248 5.59 8.03 5.95
N TYR A 249 5.57 7.86 7.27
CA TYR A 249 6.45 8.59 8.19
C TYR A 249 7.39 7.71 9.02
N GLY A 250 6.98 6.47 9.29
CA GLY A 250 7.65 5.58 10.23
C GLY A 250 8.68 4.65 9.58
N GLN A 251 9.43 3.96 10.44
CA GLN A 251 10.42 2.98 10.01
C GLN A 251 9.77 1.76 9.36
N ASN A 252 10.37 1.25 8.28
CA ASN A 252 9.84 0.12 7.51
C ASN A 252 8.41 0.35 7.00
N ASP A 253 8.03 1.62 6.80
CA ASP A 253 6.74 1.95 6.21
C ASP A 253 6.86 1.96 4.70
N MET A 254 6.26 0.97 4.06
CA MET A 254 6.12 0.90 2.62
C MET A 254 5.01 1.85 2.19
N VAL A 255 5.21 2.66 1.16
CA VAL A 255 4.17 3.60 0.73
C VAL A 255 3.09 2.82 -0.04
N LEU A 256 3.51 2.06 -1.05
CA LEU A 256 2.67 1.16 -1.83
C LEU A 256 3.33 -0.23 -1.86
N ASP A 257 2.61 -1.28 -1.48
CA ASP A 257 3.18 -2.63 -1.39
C ASP A 257 2.19 -3.71 -1.88
N ASN A 258 2.66 -4.54 -2.81
CA ASN A 258 1.89 -5.56 -3.48
C ASN A 258 2.47 -6.97 -3.28
N TRP A 259 1.75 -7.79 -2.55
CA TRP A 259 1.99 -9.23 -2.38
C TRP A 259 0.95 -10.08 -3.14
N GLY A 260 -0.16 -9.47 -3.57
CA GLY A 260 -1.27 -10.12 -4.28
C GLY A 260 -1.11 -10.12 -5.80
N VAL A 261 -2.24 -10.16 -6.51
CA VAL A 261 -2.30 -10.09 -7.97
C VAL A 261 -2.98 -8.81 -8.38
N VAL A 262 -2.30 -7.96 -9.16
CA VAL A 262 -2.84 -6.69 -9.65
C VAL A 262 -2.73 -6.65 -11.17
N THR A 263 -3.79 -6.31 -11.90
CA THR A 263 -3.62 -6.14 -13.35
C THR A 263 -2.92 -4.80 -13.64
N THR A 264 -3.48 -3.70 -13.16
CA THR A 264 -2.90 -2.36 -13.33
C THR A 264 -2.84 -1.61 -12.01
N TRP A 265 -1.69 -1.00 -11.71
CA TRP A 265 -1.53 -0.06 -10.61
C TRP A 265 -1.14 1.31 -11.15
N ILE A 266 -1.94 2.32 -10.84
CA ILE A 266 -1.70 3.71 -11.24
C ILE A 266 -1.54 4.56 -9.98
N ALA A 267 -0.51 5.39 -9.93
CA ALA A 267 -0.39 6.46 -8.93
C ALA A 267 -0.31 7.80 -9.64
N THR A 268 -1.37 8.61 -9.55
CA THR A 268 -1.45 9.92 -10.22
C THR A 268 -0.93 11.05 -9.35
N ALA A 269 -0.84 10.83 -8.04
CA ALA A 269 -0.38 11.79 -7.05
C ALA A 269 0.93 11.33 -6.38
N PRO A 270 1.65 12.24 -5.69
CA PRO A 270 2.96 11.93 -5.12
C PRO A 270 2.98 10.74 -4.15
N VAL A 271 4.06 9.97 -4.22
CA VAL A 271 4.36 8.81 -3.37
C VAL A 271 5.57 9.18 -2.52
N THR A 272 5.37 9.37 -1.22
CA THR A 272 6.40 9.93 -0.33
C THR A 272 6.66 9.05 0.88
N SER A 273 7.92 8.83 1.21
CA SER A 273 8.32 8.23 2.49
C SER A 273 9.35 9.10 3.21
N HIS A 274 9.18 9.30 4.51
CA HIS A 274 10.11 10.05 5.37
C HIS A 274 10.88 9.17 6.35
N GLY A 275 10.53 7.88 6.45
CA GLY A 275 11.04 6.98 7.47
C GLY A 275 12.24 6.14 7.01
N PRO A 276 13.11 5.72 7.95
CA PRO A 276 14.17 4.74 7.67
C PRO A 276 13.62 3.45 7.06
N SER A 277 14.34 2.89 6.09
CA SER A 277 13.93 1.68 5.34
C SER A 277 12.55 1.77 4.68
N GLY A 278 11.97 2.97 4.56
CA GLY A 278 10.74 3.19 3.83
C GLY A 278 10.95 3.03 2.32
N ILE A 279 9.96 2.47 1.63
CA ILE A 279 10.05 2.20 0.19
C ILE A 279 8.84 2.78 -0.53
N GLY A 280 9.07 3.50 -1.63
CA GLY A 280 8.00 4.12 -2.41
C GLY A 280 7.05 3.09 -3.04
N PHE A 281 7.61 2.08 -3.72
CA PHE A 281 6.83 0.95 -4.22
C PHE A 281 7.59 -0.37 -4.05
N VAL A 282 6.93 -1.37 -3.46
CA VAL A 282 7.47 -2.71 -3.27
C VAL A 282 6.62 -3.74 -4.01
N GLN A 283 7.27 -4.60 -4.78
CA GLN A 283 6.64 -5.67 -5.55
C GLN A 283 7.14 -7.05 -5.13
N PHE A 284 6.20 -7.89 -4.69
CA PHE A 284 6.40 -9.31 -4.37
C PHE A 284 5.43 -10.26 -5.09
N GLY A 285 4.21 -9.79 -5.38
CA GLY A 285 3.17 -10.54 -6.07
C GLY A 285 3.26 -10.43 -7.60
N ASP A 286 2.12 -10.43 -8.28
CA ASP A 286 2.06 -10.28 -9.73
C ASP A 286 1.43 -8.96 -10.14
N ILE A 287 2.02 -8.29 -11.13
CA ILE A 287 1.51 -7.06 -11.72
C ILE A 287 1.76 -7.03 -13.22
N GLN A 288 0.77 -6.64 -14.04
CA GLN A 288 1.03 -6.45 -15.47
C GLN A 288 1.63 -5.06 -15.71
N THR A 289 0.91 -4.02 -15.27
CA THR A 289 1.31 -2.63 -15.51
C THR A 289 1.38 -1.84 -14.21
N LEU A 290 2.53 -1.22 -13.95
CA LEU A 290 2.73 -0.22 -12.91
C LEU A 290 3.00 1.13 -13.59
N ASP A 291 2.19 2.15 -13.31
CA ASP A 291 2.33 3.50 -13.84
C ASP A 291 2.24 4.57 -12.73
N VAL A 292 3.39 5.14 -12.37
CA VAL A 292 3.52 6.15 -11.32
C VAL A 292 3.81 7.50 -11.97
N GLN A 293 2.76 8.31 -12.13
CA GLN A 293 2.76 9.54 -12.94
C GLN A 293 3.24 10.77 -12.17
N ALA A 294 3.42 10.66 -10.86
CA ALA A 294 4.04 11.68 -10.01
C ALA A 294 5.38 11.17 -9.45
N PRO A 295 6.27 12.06 -8.98
CA PRO A 295 7.55 11.63 -8.41
C PRO A 295 7.39 10.72 -7.20
N ILE A 296 8.27 9.70 -7.12
CA ILE A 296 8.54 8.97 -5.88
C ILE A 296 9.66 9.69 -5.14
N VAL A 297 9.43 10.06 -3.88
CA VAL A 297 10.45 10.67 -3.02
C VAL A 297 10.55 9.89 -1.73
N THR A 298 11.70 9.27 -1.47
CA THR A 298 11.95 8.58 -0.20
C THR A 298 13.18 9.10 0.51
N THR A 299 13.07 9.30 1.82
CA THR A 299 14.12 9.85 2.66
C THR A 299 14.27 9.00 3.90
N GLY A 300 15.50 8.70 4.28
CA GLY A 300 15.83 7.89 5.45
C GLY A 300 16.95 6.91 5.13
N LYS A 301 17.68 6.50 6.17
CA LYS A 301 18.68 5.45 6.04
C LYS A 301 18.03 4.19 5.47
N GLY A 302 18.63 3.62 4.42
CA GLY A 302 18.14 2.42 3.77
C GLY A 302 16.86 2.60 2.95
N ALA A 303 16.36 3.83 2.77
CA ALA A 303 15.14 4.13 2.04
C ALA A 303 15.26 3.79 0.54
N ARG A 304 14.15 3.48 -0.13
CA ARG A 304 14.19 3.04 -1.52
C ARG A 304 13.06 3.63 -2.36
N GLY A 305 13.30 3.80 -3.65
CA GLY A 305 12.27 4.31 -4.57
C GLY A 305 11.35 3.18 -5.01
N PHE A 306 11.91 2.21 -5.72
CA PHE A 306 11.19 1.06 -6.26
C PHE A 306 12.00 -0.24 -6.11
N ASN A 307 11.31 -1.29 -5.67
CA ASN A 307 11.87 -2.63 -5.52
C ASN A 307 11.01 -3.70 -6.19
N LEU A 308 11.62 -4.47 -7.09
CA LEU A 308 11.09 -5.73 -7.58
C LEU A 308 11.82 -6.90 -6.90
N TYR A 309 11.22 -7.43 -5.83
CA TYR A 309 11.83 -8.44 -4.97
C TYR A 309 11.39 -9.88 -5.27
N ASP A 310 10.14 -10.06 -5.67
CA ASP A 310 9.59 -11.34 -6.08
C ASP A 310 8.45 -11.16 -7.09
N GLY A 311 7.94 -12.29 -7.62
CA GLY A 311 6.80 -12.33 -8.52
C GLY A 311 7.11 -11.80 -9.92
N THR A 312 6.09 -11.29 -10.62
CA THR A 312 6.21 -10.85 -12.02
C THR A 312 5.76 -9.41 -12.21
N LEU A 313 6.47 -8.68 -13.09
CA LEU A 313 6.11 -7.35 -13.54
C LEU A 313 6.43 -7.20 -15.03
N GLN A 314 5.43 -6.89 -15.86
CA GLN A 314 5.68 -6.74 -17.30
C GLN A 314 6.18 -5.34 -17.63
N THR A 315 5.52 -4.30 -17.14
CA THR A 315 5.87 -2.91 -17.45
C THR A 315 5.79 -2.02 -16.22
N ALA A 316 6.85 -1.25 -15.98
CA ALA A 316 6.93 -0.25 -14.91
C ALA A 316 7.28 1.11 -15.52
N SER A 317 6.45 2.11 -15.26
CA SER A 317 6.62 3.49 -15.71
C SER A 317 6.62 4.44 -14.51
N PHE A 318 7.58 5.36 -14.46
CA PHE A 318 7.73 6.33 -13.38
C PHE A 318 7.97 7.73 -13.94
N ALA A 319 7.38 8.75 -13.34
CA ALA A 319 7.70 10.15 -13.66
C ALA A 319 9.14 10.50 -13.28
N GLY A 320 9.60 10.06 -12.10
CA GLY A 320 10.94 10.29 -11.58
C GLY A 320 11.08 9.72 -10.18
N ILE A 321 12.30 9.42 -9.77
CA ILE A 321 12.59 8.80 -8.48
C ILE A 321 13.73 9.55 -7.81
N ALA A 322 13.51 10.01 -6.58
CA ALA A 322 14.52 10.63 -5.74
C ALA A 322 14.61 9.91 -4.40
N THR A 323 15.80 9.46 -4.03
CA THR A 323 16.05 8.79 -2.75
C THR A 323 17.20 9.45 -2.00
N THR A 324 17.05 9.60 -0.68
CA THR A 324 18.07 10.24 0.16
C THR A 324 18.30 9.44 1.45
N GLY A 325 19.55 9.05 1.69
CA GLY A 325 19.99 8.41 2.93
C GLY A 325 21.09 7.37 2.69
N ASP A 326 21.84 7.04 3.74
CA ASP A 326 22.88 6.01 3.62
C ASP A 326 22.27 4.64 3.34
N GLY A 327 22.83 3.92 2.35
CA GLY A 327 22.31 2.64 1.86
C GLY A 327 20.97 2.75 1.13
N SER A 328 20.59 3.95 0.66
CA SER A 328 19.35 4.14 -0.10
C SER A 328 19.47 3.66 -1.54
N VAL A 329 18.38 3.16 -2.13
CA VAL A 329 18.42 2.67 -3.52
C VAL A 329 17.26 3.26 -4.32
N GLY A 330 17.56 3.91 -5.45
CA GLY A 330 16.55 4.46 -6.35
C GLY A 330 15.65 3.35 -6.90
N VAL A 331 16.25 2.44 -7.68
CA VAL A 331 15.59 1.28 -8.26
C VAL A 331 16.40 0.02 -7.99
N GLN A 332 15.78 -1.03 -7.46
CA GLN A 332 16.37 -2.36 -7.35
C GLN A 332 15.50 -3.42 -8.02
N ILE A 333 16.10 -4.17 -8.96
CA ILE A 333 15.43 -5.25 -9.69
C ILE A 333 16.11 -6.57 -9.37
N SER A 334 15.36 -7.50 -8.79
CA SER A 334 15.87 -8.82 -8.37
C SER A 334 15.18 -10.00 -9.10
N LYS A 335 14.22 -9.70 -9.99
CA LYS A 335 13.43 -10.66 -10.77
C LYS A 335 13.24 -10.18 -12.21
N PRO A 336 12.76 -11.05 -13.11
CA PRO A 336 12.46 -10.65 -14.47
C PRO A 336 11.46 -9.49 -14.55
N LEU A 337 11.77 -8.53 -15.41
CA LEU A 337 10.97 -7.35 -15.75
C LEU A 337 11.00 -7.17 -17.27
N GLY A 338 9.85 -6.93 -17.90
CA GLY A 338 9.85 -6.59 -19.33
C GLY A 338 10.48 -5.21 -19.56
N SER A 339 9.74 -4.15 -19.24
CA SER A 339 10.20 -2.78 -19.48
C SER A 339 10.18 -1.93 -18.21
N LEU A 340 11.29 -1.22 -17.96
CA LEU A 340 11.39 -0.12 -17.02
C LEU A 340 11.50 1.19 -17.80
N THR A 341 10.56 2.12 -17.57
CA THR A 341 10.63 3.48 -18.08
C THR A 341 10.60 4.48 -16.94
N VAL A 342 11.55 5.40 -16.91
CA VAL A 342 11.54 6.58 -16.03
C VAL A 342 11.60 7.82 -16.92
N HIS A 343 10.57 8.66 -16.88
CA HIS A 343 10.49 9.83 -17.78
C HIS A 343 11.50 10.93 -17.42
N GLY A 344 11.71 11.15 -16.13
CA GLY A 344 12.68 12.08 -15.58
C GLY A 344 13.93 11.37 -15.06
N ASP A 345 14.44 11.85 -13.93
CA ASP A 345 15.67 11.36 -13.33
C ASP A 345 15.44 10.22 -12.34
N VAL A 346 16.48 9.41 -12.14
CA VAL A 346 16.64 8.58 -10.93
C VAL A 346 17.86 9.09 -10.18
N THR A 347 17.63 9.65 -8.99
CA THR A 347 18.68 10.26 -8.18
C THR A 347 18.75 9.63 -6.79
N THR A 348 19.96 9.42 -6.32
CA THR A 348 20.23 8.87 -4.99
C THR A 348 21.35 9.65 -4.31
N THR A 349 21.09 10.15 -3.10
CA THR A 349 22.09 10.88 -2.30
C THR A 349 22.32 10.15 -0.98
N GLY A 350 23.58 9.86 -0.64
CA GLY A 350 23.93 9.10 0.57
C GLY A 350 25.19 8.27 0.41
N GLY A 351 25.67 7.66 1.49
CA GLY A 351 26.81 6.75 1.49
C GLY A 351 26.40 5.29 1.73
N GLU A 352 27.27 4.54 2.39
CA GLU A 352 27.00 3.17 2.83
C GLU A 352 26.20 3.14 4.13
N GLY A 353 25.17 2.30 4.21
CA GLY A 353 24.33 2.17 5.39
C GLY A 353 23.55 0.85 5.46
N LEU A 354 23.01 0.57 6.65
CA LEU A 354 22.06 -0.53 6.85
C LEU A 354 20.74 -0.23 6.13
N SER A 355 20.23 -1.22 5.40
CA SER A 355 18.94 -1.22 4.73
C SER A 355 18.19 -2.51 5.02
N LEU A 356 16.86 -2.45 5.03
CA LEU A 356 16.01 -3.63 5.17
C LEU A 356 15.83 -4.33 3.81
N VAL A 357 16.11 -5.63 3.78
CA VAL A 357 15.81 -6.51 2.64
C VAL A 357 15.12 -7.76 3.19
N LYS A 358 13.82 -7.93 2.89
CA LYS A 358 13.04 -9.14 3.25
C LYS A 358 13.20 -9.56 4.72
N GLY A 359 12.99 -8.62 5.65
CA GLY A 359 13.10 -8.90 7.09
C GLY A 359 14.52 -8.90 7.68
N VAL A 360 15.56 -8.64 6.87
CA VAL A 360 16.97 -8.68 7.32
C VAL A 360 17.67 -7.36 7.07
N GLN A 361 18.46 -6.89 8.05
CA GLN A 361 19.33 -5.74 7.88
C GLN A 361 20.61 -6.13 7.14
N VAL A 362 20.90 -5.43 6.05
CA VAL A 362 22.10 -5.61 5.23
C VAL A 362 22.77 -4.26 4.99
N THR A 363 24.09 -4.24 4.92
CA THR A 363 24.85 -3.04 4.53
C THR A 363 24.80 -2.89 3.02
N LEU A 364 24.35 -1.74 2.53
CA LEU A 364 24.29 -1.39 1.12
C LEU A 364 24.86 0.00 0.89
N GLN A 365 25.34 0.24 -0.33
CA GLN A 365 25.69 1.57 -0.80
C GLN A 365 24.47 2.31 -1.32
N ALA A 366 24.57 3.64 -1.35
CA ALA A 366 23.59 4.46 -2.04
C ALA A 366 23.72 4.28 -3.56
N ILE A 367 22.69 3.74 -4.23
CA ILE A 367 22.72 3.41 -5.67
C ILE A 367 21.49 4.01 -6.38
N ALA A 368 21.63 4.50 -7.61
CA ALA A 368 20.48 4.97 -8.41
C ALA A 368 19.74 3.79 -9.06
N LEU A 369 20.46 2.89 -9.73
CA LEU A 369 19.89 1.69 -10.36
C LEU A 369 20.73 0.45 -10.04
N SER A 370 20.12 -0.57 -9.45
CA SER A 370 20.74 -1.87 -9.18
C SER A 370 19.93 -3.01 -9.81
N VAL A 371 20.53 -3.76 -10.72
CA VAL A 371 19.97 -5.00 -11.27
C VAL A 371 20.77 -6.16 -10.68
N LYS A 372 20.17 -6.88 -9.72
CA LYS A 372 20.79 -7.99 -9.01
C LYS A 372 20.88 -9.24 -9.89
N GLY A 373 21.69 -10.23 -9.50
CA GLY A 373 21.94 -11.44 -10.32
C GLY A 373 20.69 -12.22 -10.78
N GLY A 374 19.57 -12.13 -10.06
CA GLY A 374 18.27 -12.71 -10.48
C GLY A 374 17.40 -11.80 -11.36
N GLY A 375 17.79 -10.55 -11.54
CA GLY A 375 17.12 -9.56 -12.36
C GLY A 375 17.47 -9.73 -13.83
N VAL A 376 16.43 -9.73 -14.67
CA VAL A 376 16.55 -9.73 -16.13
C VAL A 376 15.59 -8.69 -16.64
N VAL A 377 16.10 -7.66 -17.32
CA VAL A 377 15.28 -6.55 -17.82
C VAL A 377 15.38 -6.50 -19.32
N ASP A 378 14.27 -6.60 -20.05
CA ASP A 378 14.31 -6.53 -21.52
C ASP A 378 14.70 -5.12 -21.97
N THR A 379 14.11 -4.08 -21.36
CA THR A 379 14.41 -2.69 -21.72
C THR A 379 14.42 -1.77 -20.50
N VAL A 380 15.45 -0.92 -20.40
CA VAL A 380 15.53 0.20 -19.46
C VAL A 380 15.63 1.50 -20.25
N ASN A 381 14.64 2.39 -20.06
CA ASN A 381 14.62 3.72 -20.64
C ASN A 381 14.52 4.77 -19.53
N VAL A 382 15.51 5.67 -19.47
CA VAL A 382 15.52 6.82 -18.56
C VAL A 382 15.61 8.09 -19.41
N GLY A 383 14.56 8.90 -19.39
CA GLY A 383 14.48 10.15 -20.15
C GLY A 383 15.32 11.27 -19.55
N GLY A 384 15.56 11.24 -18.25
CA GLY A 384 16.52 12.07 -17.54
C GLY A 384 17.86 11.36 -17.33
N LYS A 385 18.52 11.65 -16.21
CA LYS A 385 19.80 11.06 -15.81
C LYS A 385 19.65 10.01 -14.72
N LEU A 386 20.63 9.11 -14.66
CA LEU A 386 20.94 8.33 -13.46
C LEU A 386 22.05 9.08 -12.71
N ALA A 387 21.84 9.44 -11.44
CA ALA A 387 22.86 10.18 -10.69
C ALA A 387 22.98 9.77 -9.22
N THR A 388 24.23 9.73 -8.75
CA THR A 388 24.55 9.63 -7.31
C THR A 388 25.38 10.80 -6.80
N ALA A 389 25.07 11.21 -5.57
CA ALA A 389 25.82 12.22 -4.81
C ALA A 389 26.16 11.66 -3.41
N GLY A 390 27.33 11.05 -3.31
CA GLY A 390 27.85 10.45 -2.08
C GLY A 390 29.23 9.85 -2.34
N ASP A 391 30.06 9.78 -1.32
CA ASP A 391 31.43 9.27 -1.44
C ASP A 391 31.44 7.74 -1.39
N ASN A 392 32.35 7.11 -2.14
CA ASN A 392 32.55 5.66 -2.19
C ASN A 392 31.29 4.88 -2.61
N VAL A 393 30.52 5.38 -3.57
CA VAL A 393 29.30 4.72 -4.08
C VAL A 393 29.35 4.51 -5.60
N VAL A 394 28.37 3.75 -6.10
CA VAL A 394 28.17 3.50 -7.53
C VAL A 394 26.81 4.03 -8.00
N THR A 395 26.75 4.69 -9.16
CA THR A 395 25.47 5.17 -9.72
C THR A 395 24.60 4.02 -10.25
N MET A 396 25.20 3.16 -11.08
CA MET A 396 24.51 2.01 -11.69
C MET A 396 25.30 0.73 -11.49
N GLU A 397 24.64 -0.31 -10.98
CA GLU A 397 25.22 -1.62 -10.74
C GLU A 397 24.40 -2.70 -11.47
N ILE A 398 25.04 -3.47 -12.36
CA ILE A 398 24.41 -4.57 -13.08
C ILE A 398 25.14 -5.88 -12.79
N GLU A 399 24.55 -6.69 -11.93
CA GLU A 399 24.92 -8.10 -11.68
C GLU A 399 24.08 -9.08 -12.51
N GLY A 400 22.82 -8.71 -12.80
CA GLY A 400 21.88 -9.46 -13.62
C GLY A 400 22.03 -9.17 -15.11
N GLN A 401 20.93 -9.14 -15.87
CA GLN A 401 20.95 -8.88 -17.32
C GLN A 401 20.07 -7.70 -17.71
N VAL A 402 20.54 -6.90 -18.67
CA VAL A 402 19.77 -5.84 -19.33
C VAL A 402 19.87 -6.02 -20.85
N GLY A 403 18.73 -6.11 -21.54
CA GLY A 403 18.66 -6.31 -22.98
C GLY A 403 18.92 -5.03 -23.78
N GLU A 404 18.19 -3.97 -23.48
CA GLU A 404 18.37 -2.63 -24.05
C GLU A 404 18.47 -1.58 -22.94
N LEU A 405 19.40 -0.63 -23.08
CA LEU A 405 19.63 0.44 -22.12
C LEU A 405 19.74 1.79 -22.82
N ASN A 406 18.86 2.72 -22.45
CA ASN A 406 18.87 4.11 -22.89
C ASN A 406 18.76 5.03 -21.68
N VAL A 407 19.73 5.95 -21.52
CA VAL A 407 19.72 6.97 -20.48
C VAL A 407 20.04 8.31 -21.13
N ALA A 408 19.01 9.08 -21.46
CA ALA A 408 19.14 10.27 -22.30
C ALA A 408 19.94 11.40 -21.63
N GLY A 409 19.83 11.55 -20.32
CA GLY A 409 20.60 12.51 -19.52
C GLY A 409 21.99 12.00 -19.09
N GLY A 410 22.35 10.77 -19.44
CA GLY A 410 23.62 10.14 -19.04
C GLY A 410 23.63 9.58 -17.61
N ILE A 411 24.78 9.00 -17.24
CA ILE A 411 25.04 8.38 -15.95
C ILE A 411 26.16 9.16 -15.25
N GLU A 412 25.91 9.63 -14.03
CA GLU A 412 26.77 10.58 -13.32
C GLU A 412 27.04 10.18 -11.86
N ALA A 413 28.33 10.05 -11.51
CA ALA A 413 28.80 9.97 -10.12
C ALA A 413 29.59 11.23 -9.73
N THR A 414 29.17 11.90 -8.65
CA THR A 414 29.77 13.19 -8.23
C THR A 414 30.60 13.14 -6.95
N GLY A 415 30.44 12.14 -6.09
CA GLY A 415 31.19 12.06 -4.83
C GLY A 415 32.63 11.56 -4.99
N GLN A 416 33.42 11.69 -3.91
CA GLN A 416 34.80 11.22 -3.85
C GLN A 416 34.86 9.70 -3.97
N ASP A 417 35.85 9.19 -4.71
CA ASP A 417 36.05 7.75 -4.93
C ASP A 417 34.81 6.98 -5.43
N SER A 418 33.85 7.69 -6.05
CA SER A 418 32.62 7.13 -6.57
C SER A 418 32.71 6.86 -8.06
N ASP A 419 32.22 5.69 -8.47
CA ASP A 419 32.22 5.24 -9.85
C ASP A 419 30.82 5.40 -10.47
N ALA A 420 30.73 5.60 -11.78
CA ALA A 420 29.42 5.74 -12.43
C ALA A 420 28.76 4.38 -12.71
N VAL A 421 29.50 3.42 -13.26
CA VAL A 421 28.94 2.13 -13.66
C VAL A 421 29.79 0.95 -13.23
N HIS A 422 29.18 -0.02 -12.58
CA HIS A 422 29.75 -1.36 -12.33
C HIS A 422 28.94 -2.41 -13.08
N VAL A 423 29.62 -3.27 -13.83
CA VAL A 423 29.02 -4.44 -14.49
C VAL A 423 29.74 -5.72 -14.11
N GLY A 424 28.98 -6.75 -13.73
CA GLY A 424 29.51 -8.08 -13.39
C GLY A 424 30.02 -8.85 -14.62
N SER A 425 29.46 -8.58 -15.79
CA SER A 425 29.94 -9.11 -17.06
C SER A 425 29.60 -8.15 -18.19
N ARG A 426 30.53 -7.99 -19.15
CA ARG A 426 30.27 -7.19 -20.36
C ARG A 426 29.19 -7.79 -21.26
N ALA A 427 28.93 -9.09 -21.16
CA ALA A 427 27.87 -9.73 -21.92
C ALA A 427 26.47 -9.48 -21.31
N ALA A 428 26.42 -8.93 -20.09
CA ALA A 428 25.19 -8.74 -19.34
C ALA A 428 24.54 -7.37 -19.55
N VAL A 429 25.22 -6.46 -20.26
CA VAL A 429 24.76 -5.10 -20.56
C VAL A 429 25.11 -4.76 -22.01
N PRO A 430 24.28 -4.00 -22.73
CA PRO A 430 24.62 -3.50 -24.06
C PRO A 430 25.86 -2.59 -24.02
N THR A 431 26.41 -2.30 -25.20
CA THR A 431 27.46 -1.28 -25.31
C THR A 431 26.94 0.07 -24.82
N LEU A 432 27.75 0.79 -24.04
CA LEU A 432 27.39 2.09 -23.47
C LEU A 432 27.89 3.27 -24.31
N ASP A 433 28.40 3.02 -25.52
CA ASP A 433 29.07 4.01 -26.39
C ASP A 433 28.17 5.20 -26.76
N HIS A 434 26.85 5.02 -26.74
CA HIS A 434 25.85 6.05 -27.01
C HIS A 434 25.38 6.81 -25.76
N ILE A 435 25.84 6.43 -24.56
CA ILE A 435 25.44 7.02 -23.28
C ILE A 435 26.61 7.82 -22.71
N ALA A 436 26.38 9.07 -22.33
CA ALA A 436 27.38 9.85 -21.60
C ALA A 436 27.56 9.25 -20.19
N VAL A 437 28.75 8.75 -19.88
CA VAL A 437 29.08 8.17 -18.56
C VAL A 437 30.20 8.97 -17.93
N THR A 438 29.95 9.56 -16.76
CA THR A 438 30.89 10.47 -16.09
C THR A 438 31.03 10.15 -14.61
N ALA A 439 32.27 10.12 -14.13
CA ALA A 439 32.61 10.03 -12.72
C ALA A 439 33.60 11.15 -12.40
N SER A 440 33.28 11.99 -11.42
CA SER A 440 34.08 13.18 -11.11
C SER A 440 35.42 12.82 -10.44
N HIS A 441 35.42 11.76 -9.62
CA HIS A 441 36.57 11.35 -8.81
C HIS A 441 36.92 9.86 -8.92
N GLY A 442 36.03 9.03 -9.44
CA GLY A 442 36.28 7.60 -9.68
C GLY A 442 36.40 7.24 -11.16
N ALA A 443 36.08 5.99 -11.48
CA ALA A 443 36.07 5.46 -12.83
C ALA A 443 34.67 5.60 -13.47
N PRO A 444 34.58 6.01 -14.74
CA PRO A 444 33.30 5.99 -15.47
C PRO A 444 32.70 4.59 -15.56
N ILE A 445 33.51 3.56 -15.85
CA ILE A 445 33.04 2.18 -15.98
C ILE A 445 34.06 1.23 -15.35
N ARG A 446 33.58 0.33 -14.48
CA ARG A 446 34.32 -0.83 -14.00
C ARG A 446 33.63 -2.11 -14.42
N VAL A 447 34.44 -3.08 -14.85
CA VAL A 447 34.01 -4.45 -15.08
C VAL A 447 34.60 -5.28 -13.95
N THR A 448 33.74 -5.79 -13.09
CA THR A 448 34.17 -6.66 -11.98
C THR A 448 33.94 -8.09 -12.45
N PRO A 449 34.99 -8.92 -12.62
CA PRO A 449 34.79 -10.32 -12.95
C PRO A 449 33.92 -10.97 -11.87
N THR A 450 32.80 -11.59 -12.27
CA THR A 450 32.05 -12.47 -11.36
C THR A 450 33.00 -13.55 -10.82
N ALA A 451 33.10 -13.64 -9.49
CA ALA A 451 33.87 -14.67 -8.79
C ALA A 451 33.28 -16.07 -9.00
#